data_AF-A0AAW4BTU9-F1
#
_entry.id   AF-A0AAW4BTU9-F1
#
_cell.length_a   1.000
_cell.length_b   1.000
_cell.length_c   1.000
_cell.angle_alpha   90.00
_cell.angle_beta   90.00
_cell.angle_gamma   90.00
#
_symmetry.space_group_name_H-M   'P 1'
#
loop_
_entity.id
_entity.type
_entity.pdbx_description
1 polymer ?
#
loop_
_entity_poly.entity_id
_entity_poly.type
_entity_poly.pdbx_seq_one_letter_code
_entity_poly.pdbx_strand_id
1 'polypeptide(L)'
;FCKKVTYSAKDPDGILNDFRNDFNPRIAVTVDMIATGTDVKPLEILLFMRDVRSKGYYEQMKGRGVRSLSYEDLHNVSKSATSDKDRFVLIDAVGVEKSLKTESRPLERSPNLSL
;
A
#
# COMPACT_ATOMS: atom_id res chain seq x y z
N PHE A 1 -10.07 -0.23 -13.68
CA PHE A 1 -10.21 -1.22 -12.60
C PHE A 1 -8.88 -1.51 -11.89
N CYS A 2 -7.93 -2.25 -12.48
CA CYS A 2 -6.62 -2.54 -11.87
C CYS A 2 -5.49 -1.76 -12.56
N LYS A 3 -4.51 -1.23 -11.81
CA LYS A 3 -3.36 -0.49 -12.34
C LYS A 3 -2.05 -0.96 -11.70
N LYS A 4 -1.01 -1.10 -12.51
CA LYS A 4 0.36 -1.37 -12.05
C LYS A 4 1.06 -0.06 -11.74
N VAL A 5 1.63 0.05 -10.55
CA VAL A 5 2.31 1.23 -10.00
C VAL A 5 3.76 0.87 -9.72
N THR A 6 4.63 1.23 -10.66
CA THR A 6 6.08 0.99 -10.63
C THR A 6 6.82 2.27 -10.97
N TYR A 7 8.11 2.37 -10.66
CA TYR A 7 8.94 3.53 -11.03
C TYR A 7 8.97 3.84 -12.53
N SER A 8 8.72 2.84 -13.39
CA SER A 8 8.62 3.00 -14.85
C SER A 8 7.20 3.29 -15.36
N ALA A 9 6.23 3.46 -14.46
CA ALA A 9 4.89 3.89 -14.86
C ALA A 9 4.96 5.33 -15.38
N LYS A 10 4.12 5.65 -16.37
CA LYS A 10 4.10 6.98 -16.99
C LYS A 10 3.71 8.09 -16.00
N ASP A 11 2.84 7.77 -15.04
CA ASP A 11 2.36 8.68 -14.00
C ASP A 11 2.01 7.90 -12.71
N PRO A 12 3.01 7.49 -11.91
CA PRO A 12 2.77 6.71 -10.70
C PRO A 12 2.05 7.51 -9.62
N ASP A 13 2.36 8.81 -9.48
CA ASP A 13 1.78 9.69 -8.47
C ASP A 13 0.31 9.98 -8.77
N GLY A 14 -0.05 10.22 -10.04
CA GLY A 14 -1.43 10.34 -10.47
C GLY A 14 -2.23 9.08 -10.18
N ILE A 15 -1.70 7.89 -10.53
CA ILE A 15 -2.40 6.62 -10.25
C ILE A 15 -2.60 6.40 -8.75
N LEU A 16 -1.63 6.79 -7.91
CA LEU A 16 -1.73 6.70 -6.45
C LEU A 16 -2.73 7.70 -5.88
N ASN A 17 -2.81 8.91 -6.46
CA ASN A 17 -3.81 9.91 -6.13
C ASN A 17 -5.22 9.44 -6.48
N ASP A 18 -5.40 8.89 -7.68
CA ASP A 18 -6.66 8.30 -8.14
C ASP A 18 -7.06 7.13 -7.22
N PHE A 19 -6.12 6.25 -6.87
CA PHE A 19 -6.38 5.12 -5.96
C PHE A 19 -6.80 5.58 -4.55
N ARG A 20 -6.39 6.77 -4.14
CA ARG A 20 -6.72 7.36 -2.83
C ARG A 20 -8.10 8.03 -2.85
N ASN A 21 -8.40 8.78 -3.90
CA ASN A 21 -9.48 9.77 -3.90
C ASN A 21 -10.64 9.41 -4.85
N ASP A 22 -10.42 8.55 -5.83
CA ASP A 22 -11.40 8.20 -6.84
C ASP A 22 -11.91 6.77 -6.70
N PHE A 23 -13.08 6.51 -7.28
CA PHE A 23 -13.61 5.17 -7.33
C PHE A 23 -12.72 4.22 -8.15
N ASN A 24 -11.96 4.72 -9.12
CA ASN A 24 -11.02 3.93 -9.91
C ASN A 24 -9.61 4.52 -9.78
N PRO A 25 -8.57 3.67 -9.72
CA PRO A 25 -8.60 2.21 -9.76
C PRO A 25 -9.08 1.56 -8.44
N ARG A 26 -9.56 0.31 -8.50
CA ARG A 26 -9.90 -0.51 -7.32
C ARG A 26 -8.74 -1.36 -6.81
N ILE A 27 -7.76 -1.62 -7.66
CA ILE A 27 -6.58 -2.42 -7.33
C ILE A 27 -5.34 -1.69 -7.84
N ALA A 28 -4.41 -1.41 -6.92
CA ALA A 28 -3.08 -0.93 -7.25
C ALA A 28 -2.06 -2.05 -6.98
N VAL A 29 -1.35 -2.49 -8.03
CA VAL A 29 -0.29 -3.50 -7.92
C VAL A 29 1.05 -2.79 -7.88
N THR A 30 1.78 -2.93 -6.78
CA THR A 30 3.08 -2.27 -6.59
C THR A 30 4.09 -3.19 -5.90
N VAL A 31 5.37 -2.85 -6.01
CA VAL A 31 6.47 -3.51 -5.29
C VAL A 31 6.89 -2.65 -4.10
N ASP A 32 7.14 -1.36 -4.34
CA ASP A 32 7.74 -0.47 -3.33
C ASP A 32 6.82 0.69 -2.89
N MET A 33 5.90 1.13 -3.75
CA MET A 33 5.33 2.49 -3.66
C MET A 33 4.26 2.67 -2.59
N ILE A 34 3.57 1.61 -2.14
CA ILE A 34 2.55 1.74 -1.07
C ILE A 34 3.18 1.89 0.32
N ALA A 35 4.45 1.50 0.48
CA ALA A 35 5.18 1.71 1.73
C ALA A 35 5.80 3.12 1.81
N THR A 36 6.22 3.70 0.68
CA THR A 36 7.05 4.91 0.60
C THR A 36 6.30 6.25 0.67
N GLY A 37 5.13 6.31 1.32
CA GLY A 37 4.58 7.58 1.80
C GLY A 37 3.16 7.97 1.37
N THR A 38 2.50 7.20 0.49
CA THR A 38 1.10 7.50 0.14
C THR A 38 0.15 6.91 1.20
N ASP A 39 -0.50 7.79 1.97
CA ASP A 39 -1.47 7.40 3.00
C ASP A 39 -2.86 7.07 2.40
N VAL A 40 -3.09 5.84 1.95
CA VAL A 40 -4.39 5.42 1.39
C VAL A 40 -5.33 4.97 2.53
N LYS A 41 -5.96 5.93 3.20
CA LYS A 41 -6.93 5.63 4.28
C LYS A 41 -8.06 4.67 3.86
N PRO A 42 -8.62 4.74 2.64
CA PRO A 42 -9.64 3.80 2.19
C PRO A 42 -9.17 2.36 1.92
N LEU A 43 -7.91 2.00 2.19
CA LEU A 43 -7.36 0.67 1.89
C LEU A 43 -8.02 -0.45 2.73
N GLU A 44 -8.94 -1.19 2.12
CA GLU A 44 -9.66 -2.31 2.79
C GLU A 44 -8.94 -3.65 2.71
N ILE A 45 -8.07 -3.86 1.72
CA ILE A 45 -7.37 -5.13 1.48
C ILE A 45 -5.89 -4.89 1.21
N LEU A 46 -5.02 -5.57 1.95
CA LEU A 46 -3.58 -5.66 1.68
C LEU A 46 -3.24 -7.11 1.30
N LEU A 47 -2.82 -7.33 0.05
CA LEU A 47 -2.48 -8.65 -0.49
C LEU A 47 -0.97 -8.75 -0.73
N PHE A 48 -0.31 -9.70 -0.07
CA PHE A 48 1.08 -10.07 -0.34
C PHE A 48 1.15 -11.18 -1.40
N MET A 49 1.77 -10.87 -2.53
CA MET A 49 2.06 -11.82 -3.61
C MET A 49 3.57 -12.14 -3.75
N ARG A 50 4.40 -11.53 -2.91
CA ARG A 50 5.86 -11.71 -2.86
C ARG A 50 6.33 -11.58 -1.41
N ASP A 51 7.37 -12.32 -1.08
CA ASP A 51 8.00 -12.25 0.24
C ASP A 51 8.58 -10.87 0.56
N VAL A 52 8.34 -10.41 1.80
CA VAL A 52 8.83 -9.16 2.36
C VAL A 52 9.88 -9.48 3.41
N ARG A 53 11.16 -9.34 3.07
CA ARG A 53 12.25 -9.78 3.96
C ARG A 53 12.51 -8.85 5.14
N SER A 54 12.25 -7.55 4.99
CA SER A 54 12.49 -6.56 6.05
C SER A 54 11.33 -6.53 7.04
N LYS A 55 11.64 -6.72 8.34
CA LYS A 55 10.65 -6.60 9.42
C LYS A 55 10.03 -5.21 9.47
N GLY A 56 10.87 -4.16 9.41
CA GLY A 56 10.40 -2.78 9.44
C GLY A 56 9.50 -2.44 8.26
N TYR A 57 9.85 -2.94 7.07
CA TYR A 57 9.05 -2.73 5.86
C TYR A 57 7.69 -3.45 5.93
N TYR A 58 7.67 -4.67 6.47
CA TYR A 58 6.43 -5.42 6.71
C TYR A 58 5.47 -4.68 7.63
N GLU A 59 5.96 -4.18 8.77
CA GLU A 59 5.14 -3.40 9.71
C GLU A 59 4.67 -2.07 9.12
N GLN A 60 5.49 -1.41 8.30
CA GLN A 60 5.07 -0.21 7.57
C GLN A 60 3.91 -0.49 6.60
N MET A 61 3.97 -1.60 5.86
CA MET A 61 2.89 -2.00 4.94
C MET A 61 1.59 -2.30 5.71
N LYS A 62 1.66 -3.05 6.81
CA LYS A 62 0.52 -3.28 7.72
C LYS A 62 -0.06 -1.98 8.26
N GLY A 63 0.81 -1.04 8.65
CA GLY A 63 0.45 0.27 9.18
C GLY A 63 -0.38 1.14 8.23
N ARG A 64 -0.40 0.83 6.92
CA ARG A 64 -1.29 1.48 5.95
C ARG A 64 -2.73 0.96 6.01
N GLY A 65 -2.91 -0.33 6.28
CA GLY A 65 -4.23 -0.97 6.35
C GLY A 65 -5.05 -0.56 7.58
N VAL A 66 -4.39 -0.39 8.74
CA VAL A 66 -5.03 -0.13 10.05
C VAL A 66 -5.69 1.24 10.20
N ARG A 67 -5.62 2.11 9.19
CA ARG A 67 -6.21 3.46 9.27
C ARG A 67 -7.73 3.37 9.23
N SER A 68 -8.39 3.96 10.21
CA SER A 68 -9.85 4.14 10.21
C SER A 68 -10.26 5.23 9.23
N LEU A 69 -11.50 5.14 8.77
CA LEU A 69 -12.12 6.10 7.86
C LEU A 69 -13.62 6.16 8.15
N SER A 70 -14.19 7.36 8.15
CA SER A 70 -15.62 7.55 8.37
C SER A 70 -16.44 6.94 7.23
N TYR A 71 -17.71 6.63 7.50
CA TYR A 71 -18.68 6.18 6.51
C TYR A 71 -18.77 7.17 5.36
N GLU A 72 -18.88 8.48 5.64
CA GLU A 72 -19.01 9.50 4.60
C GLU A 72 -17.79 9.51 3.67
N ASP A 73 -16.58 9.50 4.24
CA ASP A 73 -15.33 9.50 3.49
C ASP A 73 -15.15 8.20 2.69
N LEU A 74 -15.48 7.04 3.29
CA LEU A 74 -15.39 5.76 2.61
C LEU A 74 -16.43 5.65 1.49
N HIS A 75 -17.66 6.09 1.75
CA HIS A 75 -18.75 6.09 0.79
C HIS A 75 -18.50 7.06 -0.39
N ASN A 76 -17.71 8.11 -0.18
CA ASN A 76 -17.28 9.01 -1.26
C ASN A 76 -16.42 8.29 -2.31
N VAL A 77 -15.51 7.42 -1.88
CA VAL A 77 -14.61 6.66 -2.77
C VAL A 77 -15.11 5.24 -3.09
N SER A 78 -16.11 4.75 -2.36
CA SER A 78 -16.67 3.40 -2.47
C SER A 78 -18.17 3.44 -2.19
N LYS A 79 -18.99 3.70 -3.21
CA LYS A 79 -20.46 3.87 -3.07
C LYS A 79 -21.21 2.65 -2.53
N SER A 80 -20.56 1.48 -2.46
CA SER A 80 -21.10 0.28 -1.84
C SER A 80 -20.83 0.18 -0.33
N ALA A 81 -20.09 1.12 0.26
CA ALA A 81 -19.82 1.15 1.69
C ALA A 81 -21.12 1.36 2.47
N THR A 82 -21.32 0.55 3.51
CA THR A 82 -22.51 0.56 4.37
C THR A 82 -22.20 1.01 5.81
N SER A 83 -20.92 1.19 6.14
CA SER A 83 -20.43 1.55 7.48
C SER A 83 -19.08 2.25 7.40
N ASP A 84 -18.57 2.70 8.55
CA ASP A 84 -17.18 3.12 8.70
C ASP A 84 -16.19 2.00 8.33
N LYS A 85 -14.96 2.38 8.02
CA LYS A 85 -13.84 1.44 7.94
C LYS A 85 -13.30 1.17 9.35
N ASP A 86 -13.71 0.04 9.92
CA ASP A 86 -13.28 -0.45 11.24
C ASP A 86 -12.19 -1.54 11.18
N ARG A 87 -12.01 -2.15 10.00
CA ARG A 87 -11.08 -3.26 9.75
C ARG A 87 -10.47 -3.19 8.35
N PHE A 88 -9.44 -3.99 8.15
CA PHE A 88 -8.91 -4.30 6.83
C PHE A 88 -8.54 -5.79 6.79
N VAL A 89 -8.47 -6.36 5.60
CA VAL A 89 -8.09 -7.76 5.39
C VAL A 89 -6.64 -7.82 4.91
N LEU A 90 -5.79 -8.53 5.64
CA LEU A 90 -4.45 -8.88 5.20
C LEU A 90 -4.49 -10.30 4.61
N ILE A 91 -4.10 -10.43 3.35
CA ILE A 91 -4.01 -11.70 2.65
C ILE A 91 -2.54 -12.01 2.38
N ASP A 92 -2.05 -13.10 2.94
CA ASP A 92 -0.69 -13.58 2.72
C ASP A 92 -0.72 -14.84 1.83
N ALA A 93 -0.47 -14.66 0.53
CA ALA A 93 -0.52 -15.76 -0.44
C ALA A 93 0.81 -16.53 -0.56
N VAL A 94 1.88 -16.06 0.08
CA VAL A 94 3.26 -16.57 -0.11
C VAL A 94 4.00 -16.91 1.18
N GLY A 95 3.34 -16.74 2.33
CA GLY A 95 3.93 -17.05 3.65
C GLY A 95 4.85 -15.96 4.19
N VAL A 96 4.59 -14.70 3.85
CA VAL A 96 5.27 -13.53 4.44
C VAL A 96 5.25 -13.59 5.96
N GLU A 97 4.14 -13.92 6.62
CA GLU A 97 4.09 -13.95 8.08
C GLU A 97 5.06 -14.99 8.68
N LYS A 98 5.27 -16.11 7.97
CA LYS A 98 6.10 -17.23 8.43
C LYS A 98 7.57 -17.10 8.00
N SER A 99 7.88 -16.28 7.00
CA SER A 99 9.23 -16.18 6.47
C SER A 99 10.16 -15.45 7.44
N LEU A 100 11.43 -15.87 7.47
CA LEU A 100 12.46 -15.26 8.30
C LEU A 100 12.64 -13.78 7.93
N LYS A 101 12.35 -12.89 8.87
CA LYS A 101 12.55 -11.45 8.70
C LYS A 101 13.94 -11.04 9.13
N THR A 102 14.58 -10.22 8.32
CA THR A 102 15.84 -9.54 8.66
C THR A 102 15.52 -8.16 9.22
N GLU A 103 16.27 -7.74 10.23
CA GLU A 103 16.37 -6.33 10.61
C GLU A 103 16.79 -5.52 9.37
N SER A 104 16.03 -4.49 9.02
CA SER A 104 16.39 -3.62 7.90
C SER A 104 17.72 -2.94 8.18
N ARG A 105 18.70 -3.11 7.30
CA ARG A 105 19.85 -2.20 7.27
C ARG A 105 19.35 -0.81 6.86
N PRO A 106 19.80 0.28 7.50
CA PRO A 106 19.55 1.63 7.00
C PRO A 106 19.96 1.71 5.54
N LEU A 107 19.11 2.28 4.70
CA LEU A 107 19.45 2.60 3.32
C LEU A 107 20.33 3.86 3.37
N GLU A 108 21.59 3.73 3.79
CA GLU A 108 22.57 4.80 3.59
C GLU A 108 22.77 4.96 2.07
N ARG A 109 22.08 5.95 1.49
CA ARG A 109 22.46 6.49 0.19
C ARG A 109 23.60 7.48 0.44
N SER A 110 24.80 7.17 -0.03
CA SER A 110 25.86 8.16 -0.13
C SER A 110 25.39 9.28 -1.09
N PRO A 111 25.32 10.56 -0.65
CA PRO A 111 24.78 11.67 -1.44
C PRO A 111 25.59 12.06 -2.69
N ASN A 112 26.74 11.43 -2.93
CA ASN A 112 27.81 12.00 -3.77
C ASN A 112 28.09 11.25 -5.09
N LEU A 113 27.13 10.53 -5.66
CA LEU A 113 27.27 10.01 -7.03
C LEU A 113 26.18 10.58 -7.93
N SER A 114 26.51 11.70 -8.59
CA SER A 114 25.77 12.18 -9.76
C SER A 114 26.12 11.34 -10.98
N LEU A 115 25.13 11.14 -11.86
CA LEU A 115 25.30 10.66 -13.23
C LEU A 115 26.06 11.68 -14.10
#